data_AF-A0A850MBS2-F1
#
_entry.id   AF-A0A850MBS2-F1
#
_cell.length_a   1.000
_cell.length_b   1.000
_cell.length_c   1.000
_cell.angle_alpha   90.00
_cell.angle_beta   90.00
_cell.angle_gamma   90.00
#
_symmetry.space_group_name_H-M   'P 1'
#
loop_
_entity.id
_entity.type
_entity.pdbx_description
1 polymer ?
#
loop_
_entity_poly.entity_id
_entity_poly.type
_entity_poly.pdbx_seq_one_letter_code
_entity_poly.pdbx_strand_id
1 'polypeptide(L)'
;MEPDWYSIKQEITSSLVDSGFRVYVSIADAYGNIKIIDSQLEPYEDIIKHSIHINREFLGIGDYAIPLSSKNLMIFKISKNSIVVLFANKGNIAQLLSFKKNIKYFAGKIDQFMGDIEVEVPKLPKVIPLPEVKKVEKKVAKPIKQILGKEMPMYYPFLNKKIGDKIKAKVEEIHILHLCDGQHSFSDIMDLTKQPIAFVFDFLSKQIKTKVVSTDAYPFFLECPDCNSQHHLFILKNLLKTAEDPFKLLVRAEICNHEYVAFINKKLKVETQSFKYFTDFQKDKFMKRLGGHYYTILS
;
A
#
# COMPACT_ATOMS: atom_id res chain seq x y z
N MET A 1 31.20 5.60 29.41
CA MET A 1 31.63 6.58 28.39
C MET A 1 30.43 6.82 27.49
N GLU A 2 29.98 8.05 27.32
CA GLU A 2 28.95 8.34 26.34
C GLU A 2 29.50 8.09 24.92
N PRO A 3 28.69 7.50 24.01
CA PRO A 3 29.11 7.33 22.64
C PRO A 3 29.41 8.66 21.97
N ASP A 4 30.59 8.79 21.34
CA ASP A 4 30.90 9.94 20.50
C ASP A 4 30.31 9.75 19.09
N TRP A 5 28.98 9.87 19.02
CA TRP A 5 28.23 9.80 17.76
C TRP A 5 28.67 10.86 16.76
N TYR A 6 29.15 12.00 17.24
CA TYR A 6 29.60 13.10 16.40
C TYR A 6 30.88 12.74 15.63
N SER A 7 31.84 12.09 16.29
CA SER A 7 33.06 11.60 15.63
C SER A 7 32.75 10.57 14.54
N ILE A 8 31.88 9.58 14.82
CA ILE A 8 31.46 8.58 13.82
C ILE A 8 30.80 9.26 12.62
N LYS A 9 29.90 10.21 12.88
CA LYS A 9 29.24 10.99 11.83
C LYS A 9 30.24 11.72 10.94
N GLN A 10 31.24 12.38 11.53
CA GLN A 10 32.28 13.09 10.79
C GLN A 10 33.15 12.14 9.95
N GLU A 11 33.42 10.95 10.47
CA GLU A 11 34.17 9.92 9.74
C GLU A 11 33.38 9.38 8.53
N ILE A 12 32.07 9.13 8.70
CA ILE A 12 31.18 8.74 7.60
C ILE A 12 31.18 9.83 6.52
N THR A 13 30.96 11.09 6.90
CA THR A 13 30.97 12.23 5.98
C THR A 13 32.30 12.34 5.26
N SER A 14 33.42 12.22 5.99
CA SER A 14 34.78 12.25 5.45
C SER A 14 35.02 11.14 4.42
N SER A 15 34.48 9.95 4.65
CA SER A 15 34.61 8.81 3.73
C SER A 15 33.89 9.00 2.39
N LEU A 16 33.05 10.03 2.28
CA LEU A 16 32.25 10.36 1.11
C LEU A 16 32.65 11.69 0.46
N VAL A 17 33.69 12.37 0.97
CA VAL A 17 34.11 13.73 0.52
C VAL A 17 34.51 13.77 -0.96
N ASP A 18 35.05 12.68 -1.50
CA ASP A 18 35.41 12.57 -2.93
C ASP A 18 34.20 12.71 -3.88
N SER A 19 32.97 12.74 -3.34
CA SER A 19 31.74 12.87 -4.12
C SER A 19 31.48 14.30 -4.63
N GLY A 20 32.21 15.32 -4.15
CA GLY A 20 32.09 16.70 -4.63
C GLY A 20 30.85 17.47 -4.14
N PHE A 21 30.13 16.92 -3.16
CA PHE A 21 29.02 17.58 -2.48
C PHE A 21 28.99 17.16 -1.00
N ARG A 22 28.28 17.95 -0.20
CA ARG A 22 28.12 17.66 1.23
C ARG A 22 27.10 16.55 1.44
N VAL A 23 27.51 15.50 2.14
CA VAL A 23 26.63 14.46 2.66
C VAL A 23 26.25 14.79 4.09
N TYR A 24 24.97 14.60 4.41
CA TYR A 24 24.39 14.70 5.73
C TYR A 24 24.05 13.30 6.21
N VAL A 25 24.28 13.04 7.49
CA VAL A 25 24.23 11.70 8.06
C VAL A 25 23.26 11.67 9.23
N SER A 26 22.47 10.60 9.29
CA SER A 26 21.76 10.20 10.50
C SER A 26 22.08 8.74 10.81
N ILE A 27 22.17 8.42 12.09
CA ILE A 27 22.38 7.06 12.58
C ILE A 27 21.19 6.71 13.46
N ALA A 28 20.58 5.57 13.18
CA ALA A 28 19.45 5.04 13.92
C ALA A 28 19.69 3.58 14.27
N ASP A 29 18.99 3.10 15.29
CA ASP A 29 18.91 1.66 15.54
C ASP A 29 17.91 0.96 14.60
N ALA A 30 17.82 -0.37 14.70
CA ALA A 30 16.92 -1.19 13.90
C ALA A 30 15.42 -0.94 14.14
N TYR A 31 15.05 -0.18 15.18
CA TYR A 31 13.68 0.22 15.47
C TYR A 31 13.36 1.63 14.97
N GLY A 32 14.36 2.34 14.42
CA GLY A 32 14.21 3.71 13.96
C GLY A 32 14.43 4.75 15.07
N ASN A 33 14.95 4.37 16.23
CA ASN A 33 15.35 5.36 17.23
C ASN A 33 16.64 6.03 16.77
N ILE A 34 16.54 7.29 16.39
CA ILE A 34 17.64 8.10 15.90
C ILE A 34 18.57 8.45 17.06
N LYS A 35 19.85 8.13 16.93
CA LYS A 35 20.92 8.49 17.88
C LYS A 35 21.57 9.83 17.52
N ILE A 36 21.67 10.11 16.23
CA ILE A 36 22.16 11.39 15.70
C ILE A 36 21.49 11.70 14.37
N ILE A 37 21.21 12.98 14.14
CA ILE A 37 20.63 13.49 12.89
C ILE A 37 21.27 14.84 12.57
N ASP A 38 21.78 15.00 11.35
CA ASP A 38 22.16 16.32 10.85
C ASP A 38 20.92 17.18 10.61
N SER A 39 21.03 18.49 10.83
CA SER A 39 19.90 19.43 10.71
C SER A 39 19.21 19.43 9.34
N GLN A 40 19.93 19.08 8.28
CA GLN A 40 19.36 18.96 6.93
C GLN A 40 18.51 17.70 6.72
N LEU A 41 18.61 16.74 7.64
CA LEU A 41 17.82 15.51 7.67
C LEU A 41 16.58 15.63 8.59
N GLU A 42 16.55 16.59 9.53
CA GLU A 42 15.42 16.82 10.45
C GLU A 42 14.06 16.90 9.74
N PRO A 43 13.89 17.59 8.59
CA PRO A 43 12.60 17.63 7.89
C PRO A 43 12.11 16.27 7.36
N TYR A 44 12.98 15.25 7.34
CA TYR A 44 12.68 13.90 6.89
C TYR A 44 12.62 12.89 8.04
N GLU A 45 12.70 13.33 9.30
CA GLU A 45 12.77 12.44 10.46
C GLU A 45 11.64 11.40 10.50
N ASP A 46 10.39 11.84 10.33
CA ASP A 46 9.23 10.94 10.34
C ASP A 46 9.27 9.93 9.19
N ILE A 47 9.68 10.37 8.00
CA ILE A 47 9.83 9.52 6.82
C ILE A 47 10.93 8.49 7.05
N ILE A 48 12.04 8.88 7.68
CA ILE A 48 13.15 7.99 8.01
C ILE A 48 12.69 6.94 9.01
N LYS A 49 12.06 7.34 10.12
CA LYS A 49 11.53 6.42 11.14
C LYS A 49 10.54 5.43 10.52
N HIS A 50 9.59 5.94 9.76
CA HIS A 50 8.58 5.11 9.09
C HIS A 50 9.21 4.15 8.08
N SER A 51 10.15 4.62 7.27
CA SER A 51 10.83 3.80 6.27
C SER A 51 11.70 2.73 6.91
N ILE A 52 12.36 3.02 8.02
CA ILE A 52 13.09 2.01 8.81
C ILE A 52 12.12 0.96 9.32
N HIS A 53 11.01 1.39 9.94
CA HIS A 53 10.02 0.48 10.50
C HIS A 53 9.46 -0.49 9.45
N ILE A 54 9.12 0.00 8.25
CA ILE A 54 8.61 -0.81 7.15
C ILE A 54 9.71 -1.70 6.56
N ASN A 55 10.87 -1.14 6.24
CA ASN A 55 11.86 -1.83 5.40
C ASN A 55 12.83 -2.71 6.19
N ARG A 56 12.89 -2.62 7.53
CA ARG A 56 13.91 -3.34 8.33
C ARG A 56 13.92 -4.85 8.12
N GLU A 57 12.76 -5.46 7.85
CA GLU A 57 12.63 -6.91 7.64
C GLU A 57 13.01 -7.33 6.22
N PHE A 58 12.79 -6.43 5.25
CA PHE A 58 13.04 -6.68 3.84
C PHE A 58 14.48 -6.35 3.42
N LEU A 59 15.16 -5.48 4.16
CA LEU A 59 16.56 -5.13 3.90
C LEU A 59 17.50 -6.18 4.49
N GLY A 60 18.34 -6.77 3.64
CA GLY A 60 19.52 -7.52 4.06
C GLY A 60 20.61 -6.58 4.61
N ILE A 61 21.57 -7.14 5.34
CA ILE A 61 22.76 -6.38 5.77
C ILE A 61 23.57 -6.02 4.52
N GLY A 62 23.87 -4.74 4.33
CA GLY A 62 24.53 -4.21 3.13
C GLY A 62 23.56 -3.69 2.06
N ASP A 63 22.25 -3.93 2.23
CA ASP A 63 21.22 -3.39 1.35
C ASP A 63 20.81 -1.98 1.74
N TYR A 64 20.07 -1.35 0.85
CA TYR A 64 19.58 0.00 1.03
C TYR A 64 18.14 0.16 0.54
N ALA A 65 17.45 1.15 1.09
CA ALA A 65 16.19 1.66 0.59
C ALA A 65 16.33 3.12 0.16
N ILE A 66 15.49 3.53 -0.80
CA ILE A 66 15.36 4.92 -1.26
C ILE A 66 13.94 5.36 -0.89
N PRO A 67 13.75 5.99 0.29
CA PRO A 67 12.41 6.31 0.80
C PRO A 67 11.71 7.41 0.00
N LEU A 68 12.45 8.22 -0.76
CA LEU A 68 11.90 9.29 -1.60
C LEU A 68 12.63 9.32 -2.95
N SER A 69 11.94 8.96 -4.04
CA SER A 69 12.55 8.84 -5.36
C SER A 69 13.06 10.17 -5.95
N SER A 70 12.56 11.30 -5.47
CA SER A 70 12.95 12.65 -5.91
C SER A 70 14.06 13.29 -5.06
N LYS A 71 14.54 12.60 -4.03
CA LYS A 71 15.58 13.09 -3.12
C LYS A 71 16.77 12.14 -3.13
N ASN A 72 17.97 12.69 -3.00
CA ASN A 72 19.17 11.88 -2.76
C ASN A 72 19.21 11.46 -1.29
N LEU A 73 18.22 10.68 -0.85
CA LEU A 73 18.08 10.15 0.51
C LEU A 73 18.16 8.64 0.42
N MET A 74 19.08 8.03 1.18
CA MET A 74 19.31 6.59 1.19
C MET A 74 19.40 6.07 2.61
N ILE A 75 18.74 4.94 2.87
CA ILE A 75 18.77 4.23 4.15
C ILE A 75 19.56 2.95 3.94
N PHE A 76 20.70 2.79 4.62
CA PHE A 76 21.53 1.60 4.58
C PHE A 76 21.37 0.79 5.85
N LYS A 77 21.05 -0.50 5.70
CA LYS A 77 21.11 -1.44 6.82
C LYS A 77 22.53 -1.96 6.93
N ILE A 78 23.27 -1.49 7.93
CA ILE A 78 24.70 -1.80 8.05
C ILE A 78 24.98 -2.98 8.97
N SER A 79 24.09 -3.27 9.92
CA SER A 79 24.13 -4.46 10.76
C SER A 79 22.71 -4.94 11.11
N LYS A 80 22.59 -5.88 12.05
CA LYS A 80 21.28 -6.26 12.61
C LYS A 80 20.67 -5.16 13.46
N ASN A 81 21.51 -4.33 14.08
CA ASN A 81 21.12 -3.38 15.12
C ASN A 81 21.20 -1.93 14.64
N SER A 82 21.94 -1.66 13.56
CA SER A 82 22.24 -0.30 13.13
C SER A 82 21.89 -0.01 11.68
N ILE A 83 21.41 1.23 11.48
CA ILE A 83 21.03 1.82 10.21
C ILE A 83 21.73 3.16 10.06
N VAL A 84 22.25 3.41 8.86
CA VAL A 84 22.83 4.70 8.49
C VAL A 84 22.00 5.31 7.38
N VAL A 85 21.61 6.56 7.55
CA VAL A 85 20.86 7.35 6.58
C VAL A 85 21.77 8.42 6.03
N LEU A 86 21.87 8.47 4.70
CA LEU A 86 22.67 9.46 3.98
C LEU A 86 21.76 10.35 3.15
N PHE A 87 22.03 11.65 3.19
CA PHE A 87 21.31 12.63 2.39
C PHE A 87 22.25 13.62 1.72
N ALA A 88 21.90 14.03 0.51
CA ALA A 88 22.59 15.10 -0.19
C ALA A 88 21.60 16.05 -0.87
N ASN A 89 21.84 17.36 -0.74
CA ASN A 89 21.01 18.37 -1.40
C ASN A 89 21.21 18.42 -2.92
N LYS A 90 22.35 17.90 -3.41
CA LYS A 90 22.77 17.89 -4.82
C LYS A 90 23.53 16.59 -5.12
N GLY A 91 23.96 16.41 -6.37
CA GLY A 91 24.74 15.25 -6.81
C GLY A 91 23.88 14.11 -7.34
N ASN A 92 24.54 13.03 -7.75
CA ASN A 92 23.89 11.80 -8.20
C ASN A 92 23.72 10.85 -7.01
N ILE A 93 22.50 10.31 -6.81
CA ILE A 93 22.23 9.31 -5.76
C ILE A 93 23.19 8.12 -5.82
N ALA A 94 23.71 7.76 -7.00
CA ALA A 94 24.71 6.71 -7.16
C ALA A 94 26.03 6.99 -6.42
N GLN A 95 26.34 8.25 -6.10
CA GLN A 95 27.52 8.60 -5.32
C GLN A 95 27.33 8.21 -3.85
N LEU A 96 26.11 8.25 -3.31
CA LEU A 96 25.81 7.72 -1.97
C LEU A 96 25.99 6.19 -1.89
N LEU A 97 25.81 5.47 -3.01
CA LEU A 97 26.07 4.02 -3.06
C LEU A 97 27.54 3.65 -2.84
N SER A 98 28.48 4.60 -2.99
CA SER A 98 29.89 4.36 -2.68
C SER A 98 30.11 3.97 -1.22
N PHE A 99 29.20 4.40 -0.32
CA PHE A 99 29.19 4.03 1.09
C PHE A 99 29.14 2.51 1.33
N LYS A 100 28.61 1.72 0.38
CA LYS A 100 28.57 0.25 0.49
C LYS A 100 29.92 -0.37 0.81
N LYS A 101 31.02 0.21 0.31
CA LYS A 101 32.38 -0.28 0.56
C LYS A 101 32.78 -0.17 2.03
N ASN A 102 32.20 0.78 2.75
CA ASN A 102 32.55 1.11 4.14
C ASN A 102 31.58 0.49 5.16
N ILE A 103 30.53 -0.21 4.72
CA ILE A 103 29.49 -0.77 5.61
C ILE A 103 30.10 -1.68 6.68
N LYS A 104 30.98 -2.61 6.30
CA LYS A 104 31.59 -3.54 7.27
C LYS A 104 32.40 -2.81 8.35
N TYR A 105 33.12 -1.76 7.96
CA TYR A 105 33.93 -0.96 8.86
C TYR A 105 33.06 -0.18 9.85
N PHE A 106 32.05 0.53 9.34
CA PHE A 106 31.16 1.33 10.20
C PHE A 106 30.20 0.48 11.03
N ALA A 107 29.79 -0.71 10.57
CA ALA A 107 29.00 -1.64 11.36
C ALA A 107 29.72 -2.01 12.66
N GLY A 108 31.00 -2.42 12.58
CA GLY A 108 31.79 -2.78 13.75
C GLY A 108 31.94 -1.63 14.75
N LYS A 109 32.11 -0.38 14.27
CA LYS A 109 32.18 0.80 15.15
C LYS A 109 30.84 1.16 15.77
N ILE A 110 29.77 1.23 14.96
CA ILE A 110 28.45 1.69 15.43
C ILE A 110 27.85 0.66 16.41
N ASP A 111 28.00 -0.63 16.14
CA ASP A 111 27.44 -1.68 16.98
C ASP A 111 28.03 -1.68 18.40
N GLN A 112 29.30 -1.25 18.58
CA GLN A 112 29.92 -1.07 19.91
C GLN A 112 29.17 -0.04 20.78
N PHE A 113 28.50 0.92 20.16
CA PHE A 113 27.76 1.98 20.84
C PHE A 113 26.25 1.72 20.91
N MET A 114 25.72 0.88 20.03
CA MET A 114 24.31 0.50 20.02
C MET A 114 23.95 -0.48 21.14
N GLY A 115 24.93 -1.29 21.58
CA GLY A 115 24.71 -2.36 22.55
C GLY A 115 23.97 -3.56 21.96
N ASP A 116 23.73 -4.56 22.80
CA ASP A 116 22.94 -5.74 22.45
C ASP A 116 21.46 -5.38 22.49
N ILE A 117 20.96 -4.97 21.34
CA ILE A 117 19.52 -4.82 21.12
C ILE A 117 18.98 -6.22 20.85
N GLU A 118 18.22 -6.78 21.80
CA GLU A 118 17.43 -7.98 21.55
C GLU A 118 16.35 -7.63 20.53
N VAL A 119 16.70 -7.79 19.25
CA VAL A 119 15.71 -7.70 18.18
C VAL A 119 14.84 -8.94 18.32
N GLU A 120 13.71 -8.80 19.00
CA GLU A 120 12.61 -9.74 18.87
C GLU A 120 12.24 -9.77 17.39
N VAL A 121 12.78 -10.75 16.67
CA VAL A 121 12.35 -11.03 15.31
C VAL A 121 10.89 -11.38 15.46
N PRO A 122 9.93 -10.55 14.99
CA PRO A 122 8.55 -10.98 14.97
C PRO A 122 8.57 -12.27 14.20
N LYS A 123 8.14 -13.36 14.85
CA LYS A 123 8.07 -14.66 14.21
C LYS A 123 7.15 -14.47 13.02
N LEU A 124 7.73 -14.30 11.83
CA LEU A 124 7.00 -14.37 10.57
C LEU A 124 6.06 -15.56 10.73
N PRO A 125 4.74 -15.40 10.53
CA PRO A 125 3.82 -16.51 10.66
C PRO A 125 4.43 -17.64 9.83
N LYS A 126 4.73 -18.77 10.51
CA LYS A 126 5.39 -19.93 9.90
C LYS A 126 4.73 -20.10 8.54
N VAL A 127 5.53 -19.98 7.47
CA VAL A 127 5.09 -20.23 6.11
C VAL A 127 4.33 -21.54 6.17
N ILE A 128 3.00 -21.47 6.13
CA ILE A 128 2.16 -22.66 6.14
C ILE A 128 2.60 -23.36 4.85
N PRO A 129 3.15 -24.59 4.92
CA PRO A 129 3.55 -25.29 3.72
C PRO A 129 2.36 -25.27 2.78
N LEU A 130 2.59 -24.74 1.56
CA LEU A 130 1.57 -24.62 0.53
C LEU A 130 0.84 -25.97 0.49
N PRO A 131 -0.48 -26.03 0.79
CA PRO A 131 -1.17 -27.30 0.78
C PRO A 131 -0.99 -27.89 -0.61
N GLU A 132 -0.46 -29.12 -0.67
CA GLU A 132 -0.37 -29.86 -1.93
C GLU A 132 -1.74 -29.78 -2.61
N VAL A 133 -1.75 -29.19 -3.80
CA VAL A 133 -2.96 -28.98 -4.58
C VAL A 133 -3.49 -30.34 -5.01
N LYS A 134 -4.27 -30.97 -4.13
CA LYS A 134 -5.17 -32.05 -4.52
C LYS A 134 -6.15 -31.42 -5.49
N LYS A 135 -6.19 -31.93 -6.72
CA LYS A 135 -7.19 -31.56 -7.74
C LYS A 135 -8.58 -31.73 -7.11
N VAL A 136 -9.19 -30.62 -6.70
CA VAL A 136 -10.58 -30.61 -6.22
C VAL A 136 -11.47 -30.65 -7.47
N GLU A 137 -12.18 -31.76 -7.63
CA GLU A 137 -13.26 -31.89 -8.60
C GLU A 137 -14.28 -30.76 -8.37
N LYS A 138 -14.65 -30.07 -9.46
CA LYS A 138 -15.66 -29.01 -9.46
C LYS A 138 -16.99 -29.56 -8.96
N LYS A 139 -17.29 -29.37 -7.68
CA LYS A 139 -18.67 -29.39 -7.20
C LYS A 139 -19.35 -28.11 -7.67
N VAL A 140 -20.32 -28.28 -8.57
CA VAL A 140 -21.25 -27.24 -9.02
C VAL A 140 -21.97 -26.69 -7.79
N ALA A 141 -21.65 -25.45 -7.42
CA ALA A 141 -22.29 -24.77 -6.31
C ALA A 141 -23.75 -24.45 -6.69
N LYS A 142 -24.67 -24.87 -5.82
CA LYS A 142 -26.09 -24.50 -5.83
C LYS A 142 -26.25 -22.97 -5.78
N PRO A 143 -27.37 -22.41 -6.29
CA PRO A 143 -27.58 -20.97 -6.37
C PRO A 143 -27.58 -20.34 -4.97
N ILE A 144 -26.75 -19.32 -4.79
CA ILE A 144 -26.63 -18.54 -3.56
C ILE A 144 -27.96 -17.82 -3.33
N LYS A 145 -28.72 -18.25 -2.33
CA LYS A 145 -29.87 -17.53 -1.79
C LYS A 145 -29.36 -16.48 -0.79
N GLN A 146 -29.87 -15.26 -0.94
CA GLN A 146 -29.92 -14.16 0.05
C GLN A 146 -28.59 -13.74 0.70
N ILE A 147 -28.16 -12.51 0.38
CA ILE A 147 -27.23 -11.74 1.22
C ILE A 147 -27.90 -10.40 1.50
N LEU A 148 -28.53 -10.30 2.67
CA LEU A 148 -29.08 -9.08 3.26
C LEU A 148 -28.08 -8.58 4.33
N GLY A 149 -27.68 -7.31 4.25
CA GLY A 149 -27.11 -6.56 5.37
C GLY A 149 -25.73 -6.99 5.89
N LYS A 150 -24.78 -7.35 5.03
CA LYS A 150 -23.39 -7.62 5.46
C LYS A 150 -22.40 -6.62 4.90
N GLU A 151 -21.38 -6.34 5.71
CA GLU A 151 -20.15 -5.59 5.44
C GLU A 151 -19.69 -5.75 4.00
N MET A 152 -19.11 -4.67 3.43
CA MET A 152 -18.56 -4.68 2.08
C MET A 152 -17.75 -5.97 1.85
N PRO A 153 -17.96 -6.71 0.75
CA PRO A 153 -17.16 -7.90 0.48
C PRO A 153 -15.68 -7.51 0.57
N MET A 154 -14.90 -8.20 1.40
CA MET A 154 -13.47 -7.94 1.47
C MET A 154 -12.82 -8.38 0.16
N TYR A 155 -12.21 -7.44 -0.54
CA TYR A 155 -11.61 -7.65 -1.86
C TYR A 155 -10.10 -7.79 -1.69
N TYR A 156 -9.52 -8.88 -2.20
CA TYR A 156 -8.11 -9.21 -2.00
C TYR A 156 -7.33 -9.10 -3.32
N PRO A 157 -6.67 -7.97 -3.60
CA PRO A 157 -5.85 -7.81 -4.79
C PRO A 157 -4.58 -8.66 -4.71
N PHE A 158 -4.15 -9.21 -5.84
CA PHE A 158 -2.91 -9.95 -5.98
C PHE A 158 -2.07 -9.45 -7.16
N LEU A 159 -0.77 -9.39 -6.98
CA LEU A 159 0.16 -8.90 -7.98
C LEU A 159 0.52 -10.00 -9.00
N ASN A 160 0.31 -9.74 -10.29
CA ASN A 160 0.62 -10.71 -11.36
C ASN A 160 2.07 -10.65 -11.84
N LYS A 161 2.78 -9.55 -11.56
CA LYS A 161 4.10 -9.24 -12.11
C LYS A 161 5.03 -8.82 -10.99
N LYS A 162 6.28 -9.30 -11.00
CA LYS A 162 7.29 -8.87 -10.01
C LYS A 162 7.54 -7.36 -10.10
N ILE A 163 7.60 -6.72 -8.94
CA ILE A 163 8.11 -5.35 -8.76
C ILE A 163 9.62 -5.42 -9.00
N GLY A 164 10.16 -4.69 -9.97
CA GLY A 164 11.58 -4.82 -10.31
C GLY A 164 11.99 -4.06 -11.57
N ASP A 165 11.50 -4.45 -12.75
CA ASP A 165 12.10 -3.94 -13.99
C ASP A 165 11.16 -3.14 -14.91
N LYS A 166 9.84 -3.31 -14.75
CA LYS A 166 8.83 -2.70 -15.66
C LYS A 166 7.88 -1.72 -14.99
N ILE A 167 7.79 -1.75 -13.67
CA ILE A 167 6.86 -0.92 -12.90
C ILE A 167 7.68 0.19 -12.26
N LYS A 168 7.74 1.35 -12.93
CA LYS A 168 8.26 2.59 -12.32
C LYS A 168 7.13 3.22 -11.53
N ALA A 169 7.20 3.10 -10.21
CA ALA A 169 6.20 3.58 -9.29
C ALA A 169 6.89 4.40 -8.19
N LYS A 170 6.16 5.36 -7.60
CA LYS A 170 6.62 6.09 -6.41
C LYS A 170 6.65 5.16 -5.20
N VAL A 171 7.29 5.59 -4.11
CA VAL A 171 7.46 4.74 -2.92
C VAL A 171 6.12 4.36 -2.30
N GLU A 172 5.18 5.30 -2.26
CA GLU A 172 3.82 5.10 -1.76
C GLU A 172 3.06 4.07 -2.61
N GLU A 173 3.23 4.15 -3.92
CA GLU A 173 2.65 3.20 -4.89
C GLU A 173 3.28 1.80 -4.76
N ILE A 174 4.60 1.73 -4.54
CA ILE A 174 5.31 0.47 -4.30
C ILE A 174 4.81 -0.18 -3.01
N HIS A 175 4.56 0.60 -1.96
CA HIS A 175 4.01 0.07 -0.70
C HIS A 175 2.62 -0.54 -0.93
N ILE A 176 1.73 0.15 -1.66
CA ILE A 176 0.42 -0.41 -2.05
C ILE A 176 0.57 -1.72 -2.83
N LEU A 177 1.52 -1.78 -3.78
CA LEU A 177 1.76 -2.99 -4.58
C LEU A 177 2.30 -4.17 -3.76
N HIS A 178 3.10 -3.92 -2.73
CA HIS A 178 3.59 -4.99 -1.84
C HIS A 178 2.46 -5.62 -1.03
N LEU A 179 1.44 -4.84 -0.67
CA LEU A 179 0.25 -5.33 0.01
C LEU A 179 -0.76 -6.00 -0.95
N CYS A 180 -0.53 -5.96 -2.26
CA CYS A 180 -1.34 -6.72 -3.23
C CYS A 180 -0.87 -8.19 -3.29
N ASP A 181 -1.01 -8.93 -2.19
CA ASP A 181 -0.51 -10.30 -2.02
C ASP A 181 -1.65 -11.35 -1.96
N GLY A 182 -2.90 -10.92 -2.09
CA GLY A 182 -4.08 -11.76 -1.92
C GLY A 182 -4.43 -12.05 -0.46
N GLN A 183 -3.72 -11.47 0.51
CA GLN A 183 -3.98 -11.59 1.95
C GLN A 183 -4.54 -10.30 2.54
N HIS A 184 -4.08 -9.15 2.04
CA HIS A 184 -4.61 -7.85 2.46
C HIS A 184 -5.80 -7.46 1.60
N SER A 185 -6.88 -7.01 2.24
CA SER A 185 -8.02 -6.44 1.54
C SER A 185 -7.73 -5.00 1.10
N PHE A 186 -8.58 -4.42 0.24
CA PHE A 186 -8.48 -2.98 -0.06
C PHE A 186 -8.59 -2.11 1.20
N SER A 187 -9.42 -2.49 2.18
CA SER A 187 -9.52 -1.76 3.45
C SER A 187 -8.18 -1.81 4.19
N ASP A 188 -7.62 -3.02 4.33
CA ASP A 188 -6.32 -3.21 5.00
C ASP A 188 -5.22 -2.40 4.32
N ILE A 189 -5.21 -2.35 2.98
CA ILE A 189 -4.25 -1.55 2.22
C ILE A 189 -4.40 -0.07 2.55
N MET A 190 -5.62 0.47 2.60
CA MET A 190 -5.84 1.88 2.96
C MET A 190 -5.38 2.16 4.39
N ASP A 191 -5.72 1.26 5.32
CA ASP A 191 -5.40 1.39 6.73
C ASP A 191 -3.90 1.27 7.01
N LEU A 192 -3.19 0.38 6.33
CA LEU A 192 -1.75 0.14 6.51
C LEU A 192 -0.90 1.19 5.82
N THR A 193 -1.32 1.65 4.64
CA THR A 193 -0.55 2.65 3.87
C THR A 193 -0.80 4.08 4.32
N LYS A 194 -1.88 4.32 5.09
CA LYS A 194 -2.35 5.65 5.53
C LYS A 194 -2.54 6.63 4.36
N GLN A 195 -2.78 6.11 3.17
CA GLN A 195 -3.01 6.91 1.97
C GLN A 195 -4.50 7.25 1.82
N PRO A 196 -4.84 8.38 1.18
CA PRO A 196 -6.24 8.72 0.89
C PRO A 196 -6.92 7.63 0.04
N ILE A 197 -8.18 7.32 0.35
CA ILE A 197 -8.99 6.30 -0.35
C ILE A 197 -8.98 6.53 -1.86
N ALA A 198 -9.22 7.77 -2.29
CA ALA A 198 -9.24 8.13 -3.72
C ALA A 198 -7.91 7.77 -4.41
N PHE A 199 -6.78 8.05 -3.76
CA PHE A 199 -5.45 7.73 -4.30
C PHE A 199 -5.23 6.22 -4.45
N VAL A 200 -5.51 5.45 -3.39
CA VAL A 200 -5.35 3.98 -3.41
C VAL A 200 -6.25 3.36 -4.47
N PHE A 201 -7.51 3.81 -4.53
CA PHE A 201 -8.50 3.31 -5.47
C PHE A 201 -8.14 3.62 -6.92
N ASP A 202 -7.76 4.86 -7.24
CA ASP A 202 -7.32 5.27 -8.57
C ASP A 202 -6.10 4.49 -9.03
N PHE A 203 -5.11 4.37 -8.15
CA PHE A 203 -3.90 3.64 -8.42
C PHE A 203 -4.20 2.17 -8.72
N LEU A 204 -4.91 1.47 -7.83
CA LEU A 204 -5.22 0.05 -8.01
C LEU A 204 -6.12 -0.18 -9.22
N SER A 205 -7.09 0.69 -9.49
CA SER A 205 -7.93 0.64 -10.69
C SER A 205 -7.10 0.67 -11.97
N LYS A 206 -6.10 1.56 -12.04
CA LYS A 206 -5.16 1.63 -13.15
C LYS A 206 -4.34 0.35 -13.28
N GLN A 207 -3.84 -0.21 -12.17
CA GLN A 207 -3.05 -1.45 -12.18
C GLN A 207 -3.87 -2.68 -12.56
N ILE A 208 -5.16 -2.72 -12.20
CA ILE A 208 -6.10 -3.76 -12.60
C ILE A 208 -6.36 -3.69 -14.10
N LYS A 209 -6.59 -2.48 -14.63
CA LYS A 209 -6.80 -2.25 -16.06
C LYS A 209 -5.60 -2.66 -16.91
N THR A 210 -4.39 -2.43 -16.44
CA THR A 210 -3.13 -2.83 -17.10
C THR A 210 -2.72 -4.28 -16.81
N LYS A 211 -3.54 -5.03 -16.06
CA LYS A 211 -3.30 -6.42 -15.65
C LYS A 211 -2.01 -6.60 -14.82
N VAL A 212 -1.53 -5.56 -14.16
CA VAL A 212 -0.43 -5.63 -13.20
C VAL A 212 -0.93 -6.25 -11.90
N VAL A 213 -2.08 -5.80 -11.43
CA VAL A 213 -2.82 -6.37 -10.29
C VAL A 213 -4.02 -7.14 -10.84
N SER A 214 -4.35 -8.25 -10.21
CA SER A 214 -5.60 -8.98 -10.42
C SER A 214 -6.43 -8.95 -9.16
N THR A 215 -7.74 -9.00 -9.34
CA THR A 215 -8.73 -9.14 -8.27
C THR A 215 -9.94 -9.85 -8.87
N ASP A 216 -10.75 -10.46 -8.03
CA ASP A 216 -12.05 -11.03 -8.37
C ASP A 216 -13.16 -9.97 -8.44
N ALA A 217 -12.86 -8.68 -8.28
CA ALA A 217 -13.79 -7.57 -8.41
C ALA A 217 -13.46 -6.61 -9.56
N TYR A 218 -14.46 -5.83 -9.98
CA TYR A 218 -14.30 -4.66 -10.84
C TYR A 218 -14.42 -3.39 -10.00
N PRO A 219 -13.47 -2.45 -10.11
CA PRO A 219 -13.65 -1.09 -9.59
C PRO A 219 -14.63 -0.31 -10.44
N PHE A 220 -15.49 0.46 -9.79
CA PHE A 220 -16.44 1.39 -10.37
C PHE A 220 -16.33 2.74 -9.67
N PHE A 221 -16.41 3.78 -10.49
CA PHE A 221 -16.61 5.16 -10.06
C PHE A 221 -18.07 5.50 -10.31
N LEU A 222 -18.78 5.90 -9.26
CA LEU A 222 -20.18 6.30 -9.32
C LEU A 222 -20.27 7.79 -9.04
N GLU A 223 -21.04 8.52 -9.84
CA GLU A 223 -21.34 9.92 -9.59
C GLU A 223 -22.78 10.03 -9.09
N CYS A 224 -22.94 10.70 -7.94
CA CYS A 224 -24.26 10.97 -7.40
C CYS A 224 -25.04 11.88 -8.37
N PRO A 225 -26.21 11.47 -8.88
CA PRO A 225 -26.96 12.26 -9.85
C PRO A 225 -27.58 13.54 -9.27
N ASP A 226 -27.58 13.68 -7.93
CA ASP A 226 -28.16 14.84 -7.24
C ASP A 226 -27.16 15.96 -6.95
N CYS A 227 -25.89 15.62 -6.67
CA CYS A 227 -24.86 16.59 -6.29
C CYS A 227 -23.49 16.38 -6.95
N ASN A 228 -23.36 15.40 -7.84
CA ASN A 228 -22.14 15.02 -8.54
C ASN A 228 -20.97 14.62 -7.63
N SER A 229 -21.23 14.26 -6.37
CA SER A 229 -20.21 13.66 -5.50
C SER A 229 -19.76 12.32 -6.08
N GLN A 230 -18.45 12.06 -6.01
CA GLN A 230 -17.85 10.83 -6.50
C GLN A 230 -17.78 9.76 -5.40
N HIS A 231 -18.10 8.54 -5.78
CA HIS A 231 -18.11 7.38 -4.90
C HIS A 231 -17.38 6.21 -5.56
N HIS A 232 -16.71 5.43 -4.73
CA HIS A 232 -15.91 4.29 -5.15
C HIS A 232 -16.59 2.99 -4.75
N LEU A 233 -16.69 2.04 -5.68
CA LEU A 233 -17.30 0.75 -5.41
C LEU A 233 -16.52 -0.35 -6.10
N PHE A 234 -16.38 -1.48 -5.41
CA PHE A 234 -15.96 -2.74 -6.04
C PHE A 234 -17.16 -3.68 -6.15
N ILE A 235 -17.24 -4.43 -7.25
CA ILE A 235 -18.26 -5.46 -7.44
C ILE A 235 -17.61 -6.75 -7.94
N LEU A 236 -17.93 -7.87 -7.30
CA LEU A 236 -17.43 -9.18 -7.71
C LEU A 236 -17.75 -9.48 -9.18
N LYS A 237 -16.74 -9.92 -9.93
CA LYS A 237 -16.82 -10.31 -11.33
C LYS A 237 -17.87 -11.41 -11.55
N ASN A 238 -17.93 -12.36 -10.62
CA ASN A 238 -18.90 -13.46 -10.73
C ASN A 238 -20.34 -12.97 -10.52
N LEU A 239 -20.56 -12.02 -9.63
CA LEU A 239 -21.88 -11.42 -9.41
C LEU A 239 -22.37 -10.73 -10.69
N LEU A 240 -21.52 -9.90 -11.31
CA LEU A 240 -21.85 -9.22 -12.57
C LEU A 240 -22.07 -10.17 -13.74
N LYS A 241 -21.36 -11.32 -13.79
CA LYS A 241 -21.52 -12.32 -14.85
C LYS A 241 -22.88 -13.02 -14.80
N THR A 242 -23.40 -13.26 -13.59
CA THR A 242 -24.67 -13.99 -13.38
C THR A 242 -25.88 -13.08 -13.27
N ALA A 243 -25.67 -11.78 -13.08
CA ALA A 243 -26.73 -10.80 -12.93
C ALA A 243 -27.51 -10.54 -14.24
N GLU A 244 -28.75 -10.06 -14.08
CA GLU A 244 -29.48 -9.41 -15.17
C GLU A 244 -28.73 -8.18 -15.69
N ASP A 245 -28.90 -7.86 -16.97
CA ASP A 245 -28.27 -6.71 -17.64
C ASP A 245 -29.34 -5.63 -17.93
N PRO A 246 -29.21 -4.40 -17.43
CA PRO A 246 -28.14 -3.93 -16.55
C PRO A 246 -28.27 -4.48 -15.13
N PHE A 247 -27.13 -4.70 -14.48
CA PHE A 247 -27.06 -4.96 -13.04
C PHE A 247 -27.46 -3.69 -12.30
N LYS A 248 -28.35 -3.83 -11.32
CA LYS A 248 -28.96 -2.69 -10.61
C LYS A 248 -28.53 -2.70 -9.17
N LEU A 249 -28.13 -1.54 -8.69
CA LEU A 249 -27.63 -1.35 -7.34
C LEU A 249 -28.34 -0.15 -6.73
N LEU A 250 -29.00 -0.33 -5.58
CA LEU A 250 -29.39 0.82 -4.77
C LEU A 250 -28.16 1.28 -3.99
N VAL A 251 -27.81 2.55 -4.13
CA VAL A 251 -26.69 3.20 -3.45
C VAL A 251 -27.22 4.25 -2.51
N ARG A 252 -26.73 4.24 -1.29
CA ARG A 252 -26.82 5.38 -0.38
C ARG A 252 -25.41 5.92 -0.17
N ALA A 253 -25.18 7.14 -0.65
CA ALA A 253 -23.89 7.80 -0.55
C ALA A 253 -23.69 8.40 0.85
N GLU A 254 -22.60 8.08 1.54
CA GLU A 254 -22.37 8.61 2.89
C GLU A 254 -22.04 10.10 2.91
N ILE A 255 -21.21 10.55 1.96
CA ILE A 255 -20.74 11.95 1.88
C ILE A 255 -21.91 12.92 1.73
N CYS A 256 -22.92 12.57 0.92
CA CYS A 256 -24.04 13.46 0.61
C CYS A 256 -25.41 12.97 1.10
N ASN A 257 -25.48 11.77 1.69
CA ASN A 257 -26.71 11.12 2.15
C ASN A 257 -27.81 10.94 1.08
N HIS A 258 -27.51 11.11 -0.20
CA HIS A 258 -28.46 10.86 -1.28
C HIS A 258 -28.59 9.36 -1.58
N GLU A 259 -29.81 8.95 -1.92
CA GLU A 259 -30.11 7.61 -2.42
C GLU A 259 -30.30 7.66 -3.94
N TYR A 260 -29.61 6.78 -4.66
CA TYR A 260 -29.70 6.68 -6.11
C TYR A 260 -29.52 5.24 -6.58
N VAL A 261 -29.97 4.96 -7.79
CA VAL A 261 -29.77 3.66 -8.44
C VAL A 261 -28.61 3.76 -9.42
N ALA A 262 -27.66 2.85 -9.32
CA ALA A 262 -26.63 2.64 -10.32
C ALA A 262 -27.00 1.46 -11.23
N PHE A 263 -26.92 1.67 -12.54
CA PHE A 263 -27.13 0.69 -13.58
C PHE A 263 -25.79 0.37 -14.22
N ILE A 264 -25.37 -0.90 -14.14
CA ILE A 264 -24.08 -1.36 -14.63
C ILE A 264 -24.32 -2.41 -15.69
N ASN A 265 -23.99 -2.08 -16.94
CA ASN A 265 -24.22 -3.03 -18.02
C ASN A 265 -23.08 -4.05 -18.17
N LYS A 266 -23.27 -5.08 -19.01
CA LYS A 266 -22.23 -6.08 -19.31
C LYS A 266 -20.96 -5.51 -19.94
N LYS A 267 -21.00 -4.28 -20.48
CA LYS A 267 -19.83 -3.54 -20.98
C LYS A 267 -19.15 -2.71 -19.87
N LEU A 268 -19.57 -2.87 -18.62
CA LEU A 268 -19.09 -2.14 -17.45
C LEU A 268 -19.31 -0.62 -17.52
N LYS A 269 -20.26 -0.16 -18.35
CA LYS A 269 -20.69 1.24 -18.30
C LYS A 269 -21.66 1.43 -17.15
N VAL A 270 -21.49 2.54 -16.44
CA VAL A 270 -22.31 2.94 -15.31
C VAL A 270 -23.21 4.10 -15.72
N GLU A 271 -24.48 4.03 -15.37
CA GLU A 271 -25.43 5.13 -15.40
C GLU A 271 -26.07 5.27 -14.02
N THR A 272 -26.30 6.49 -13.54
CA THR A 272 -26.91 6.73 -12.22
C THR A 272 -28.21 7.51 -12.37
N GLN A 273 -29.18 7.21 -11.51
CA GLN A 273 -30.48 7.89 -11.48
C GLN A 273 -30.91 8.13 -10.03
N SER A 274 -31.29 9.37 -9.71
CA SER A 274 -31.72 9.69 -8.35
C SER A 274 -32.97 8.90 -7.97
N PHE A 275 -32.94 8.30 -6.77
CA PHE A 275 -34.03 7.47 -6.29
C PHE A 275 -35.27 8.31 -5.94
N LYS A 276 -35.10 9.63 -5.74
CA LYS A 276 -36.20 10.57 -5.47
C LYS A 276 -37.18 10.68 -6.65
N TYR A 277 -36.73 10.41 -7.87
CA TYR A 277 -37.57 10.47 -9.07
C TYR A 277 -38.34 9.18 -9.34
N PHE A 278 -38.17 8.14 -8.51
CA PHE A 278 -38.95 6.90 -8.62
C PHE A 278 -40.30 7.11 -7.94
N THR A 279 -41.39 6.73 -8.62
CA THR A 279 -42.72 6.67 -7.99
C THR A 279 -42.73 5.57 -6.91
N ASP A 280 -43.65 5.64 -5.95
CA ASP A 280 -43.73 4.63 -4.88
C ASP A 280 -43.93 3.22 -5.43
N PHE A 281 -44.70 3.10 -6.52
CA PHE A 281 -44.83 1.83 -7.26
C PHE A 281 -43.50 1.36 -7.87
N GLN A 282 -42.73 2.27 -8.46
CA GLN A 282 -41.41 1.93 -9.00
C GLN A 282 -40.43 1.54 -7.90
N LYS A 283 -40.43 2.25 -6.77
CA LYS A 283 -39.64 1.91 -5.59
C LYS A 283 -40.02 0.53 -5.08
N ASP A 284 -41.28 0.27 -4.77
CA ASP A 284 -41.76 -1.02 -4.27
C ASP A 284 -41.41 -2.17 -5.24
N LYS A 285 -41.64 -1.98 -6.54
CA LYS A 285 -41.28 -2.96 -7.58
C LYS A 285 -39.76 -3.18 -7.66
N PHE A 286 -38.96 -2.12 -7.52
CA PHE A 286 -37.51 -2.19 -7.53
C PHE A 286 -36.98 -2.92 -6.29
N MET A 287 -37.47 -2.57 -5.10
CA MET A 287 -37.13 -3.21 -3.82
C MET A 287 -37.49 -4.70 -3.84
N LYS A 288 -38.67 -5.07 -4.37
CA LYS A 288 -39.09 -6.47 -4.54
C LYS A 288 -38.21 -7.25 -5.51
N ARG A 289 -37.76 -6.62 -6.61
CA ARG A 289 -36.91 -7.27 -7.63
C ARG A 289 -35.44 -7.35 -7.23
N LEU A 290 -34.94 -6.42 -6.43
CA LEU A 290 -33.60 -6.49 -5.86
C LEU A 290 -33.44 -7.69 -4.93
N GLY A 291 -34.52 -8.36 -4.49
CA GLY A 291 -34.44 -9.56 -3.67
C GLY A 291 -33.75 -9.33 -2.32
N GLY A 292 -33.65 -8.08 -1.86
CA GLY A 292 -32.91 -7.70 -0.66
C GLY A 292 -31.43 -7.33 -0.87
N HIS A 293 -30.94 -7.28 -2.11
CA HIS A 293 -29.57 -6.85 -2.42
C HIS A 293 -29.44 -5.31 -2.35
N TYR A 294 -29.35 -4.80 -1.13
CA TYR A 294 -29.01 -3.42 -0.82
C TYR A 294 -27.52 -3.35 -0.51
N TYR A 295 -26.81 -2.43 -1.16
CA TYR A 295 -25.43 -2.15 -0.83
C TYR A 295 -25.36 -0.72 -0.31
N THR A 296 -25.20 -0.58 0.99
CA THR A 296 -24.71 0.67 1.56
C THR A 296 -23.24 0.75 1.21
N ILE A 297 -22.86 1.73 0.39
CA ILE A 297 -21.45 1.97 0.07
C ILE A 297 -20.91 2.79 1.22
N LEU A 298 -20.19 2.13 2.15
CA LEU A 298 -19.42 2.82 3.16
C LEU A 298 -18.21 3.47 2.47
N SER A 299 -18.01 4.78 2.60
CA SER A 299 -16.89 5.52 2.02
C SER A 299 -15.99 6.09 3.09
#